data_AF-A0A9D5YJX7-F1
#
_entry.id   AF-A0A9D5YJX7-F1
#
_cell.length_a   1.000
_cell.length_b   1.000
_cell.length_c   1.000
_cell.angle_alpha   90.00
_cell.angle_beta   90.00
_cell.angle_gamma   90.00
#
_symmetry.space_group_name_H-M   'P 1'
#
loop_
_entity.id
_entity.type
_entity.pdbx_description
1 polymer ?
#
loop_
_entity_poly.entity_id
_entity_poly.type
_entity_poly.pdbx_seq_one_letter_code
_entity_poly.pdbx_strand_id
1 'polypeptide(L)'
;MATNAYFPPYEYYENDTIVGIDAEMAAAIADKLDMKLVIVDTEFGSIIGGVQTGKYDMGMAGMTVTEERLQSINFSTTYATGVQVVIVPEGSEIATVDDLLNPEKNYKVGVQQDTTGDIYMSSSYEDGGVGEDNVVRYKTGNEAVQALLTGKVSAVVIDQEPAKAYVATNNG
;
A
#
# COMPACT_ATOMS: atom_id res chain seq x y z
N MET A 1 12.95 0.72 12.96
CA MET A 1 11.84 0.30 12.07
C MET A 1 11.83 1.19 10.84
N ALA A 2 11.77 0.61 9.64
CA ALA A 2 11.44 1.34 8.42
C ALA A 2 9.97 1.14 8.04
N THR A 3 9.34 2.20 7.54
CA THR A 3 7.92 2.22 7.16
C THR A 3 7.67 3.23 6.03
N ASN A 4 6.45 3.27 5.49
CA ASN A 4 5.98 4.34 4.60
C ASN A 4 4.74 4.99 5.21
N ALA A 5 4.90 6.13 5.89
CA ALA A 5 3.92 6.66 6.84
C ALA A 5 2.72 7.40 6.18
N TYR A 6 2.18 6.80 5.12
CA TYR A 6 1.01 7.27 4.37
C TYR A 6 0.10 6.07 4.06
N PHE A 7 -0.17 5.25 5.07
CA PHE A 7 -0.96 4.03 4.95
C PHE A 7 -1.82 3.79 6.21
N PRO A 8 -2.75 4.71 6.53
CA PRO A 8 -3.64 4.53 7.66
C PRO A 8 -4.49 3.27 7.49
N PRO A 9 -4.88 2.57 8.56
CA PRO A 9 -4.58 2.85 9.97
C PRO A 9 -3.25 2.25 10.46
N TYR A 10 -2.44 1.65 9.59
CA TYR A 10 -1.23 0.93 9.97
C TYR A 10 -0.10 1.89 10.34
N GLU A 11 0.21 2.83 9.44
CA GLU A 11 1.22 3.85 9.66
C GLU A 11 0.81 5.16 9.00
N TYR A 12 0.81 6.23 9.77
CA TYR A 12 0.49 7.56 9.25
C TYR A 12 1.03 8.64 10.17
N TYR A 13 1.20 9.84 9.61
CA TYR A 13 1.49 11.01 10.43
C TYR A 13 0.24 11.51 11.14
N GLU A 14 0.33 11.64 12.47
CA GLU A 14 -0.52 12.52 13.27
C GLU A 14 0.35 13.70 13.72
N ASN A 15 0.13 14.86 13.09
CA ASN A 15 1.04 16.00 13.15
C ASN A 15 2.46 15.59 12.69
N ASP A 16 3.48 15.80 13.52
CA ASP A 16 4.88 15.43 13.22
C ASP A 16 5.27 14.03 13.74
N THR A 17 4.30 13.24 14.22
CA THR A 17 4.57 11.91 14.81
C THR A 17 3.99 10.80 13.94
N ILE A 18 4.80 9.76 13.67
CA ILE A 18 4.32 8.56 13.00
C ILE A 18 3.63 7.67 14.04
N VAL A 19 2.34 7.43 13.81
CA VAL A 19 1.44 6.65 14.67
C VAL A 19 0.75 5.56 13.84
N GLY A 20 -0.07 4.74 14.51
CA GLY A 20 -0.83 3.66 13.89
C GLY A 20 -0.44 2.28 14.43
N ILE A 21 -1.11 1.25 13.94
CA ILE A 21 -0.95 -0.14 14.42
C ILE A 21 0.51 -0.58 14.34
N ASP A 22 1.20 -0.29 13.23
CA ASP A 22 2.57 -0.73 13.01
C ASP A 22 3.54 -0.01 13.95
N ALA A 23 3.34 1.29 14.20
CA ALA A 23 4.13 2.07 15.14
C ALA A 23 3.92 1.62 16.60
N GLU A 24 2.67 1.32 17.00
CA GLU A 24 2.33 0.82 18.33
C GLU A 24 2.92 -0.57 18.58
N MET A 25 2.81 -1.48 17.61
CA MET A 25 3.42 -2.80 17.68
C MET A 25 4.94 -2.72 17.77
N ALA A 26 5.56 -1.85 16.98
CA ALA A 26 7.00 -1.64 17.01
C ALA A 26 7.49 -1.10 18.36
N ALA A 27 6.73 -0.20 18.98
CA ALA A 27 7.04 0.31 20.31
C ALA A 27 6.99 -0.83 21.34
N ALA A 28 5.94 -1.66 21.31
CA ALA A 28 5.81 -2.80 22.21
C ALA A 28 6.95 -3.84 22.04
N ILE A 29 7.39 -4.08 20.80
CA ILE A 29 8.55 -4.95 20.52
C ILE A 29 9.83 -4.35 21.10
N ALA A 30 10.08 -3.06 20.86
CA ALA A 30 11.27 -2.36 21.36
C ALA A 30 11.32 -2.37 22.89
N ASP A 31 10.19 -2.06 23.55
CA ASP A 31 10.07 -2.10 25.01
C ASP A 31 10.34 -3.50 25.58
N LYS A 32 9.81 -4.55 24.91
CA LYS A 32 10.01 -5.94 25.33
C LYS A 32 11.49 -6.37 25.24
N LEU A 33 12.23 -5.77 24.32
CA LEU A 33 13.65 -6.05 24.07
C LEU A 33 14.60 -5.10 24.80
N ASP A 34 14.09 -4.15 25.59
CA ASP A 34 14.87 -3.07 26.23
C ASP A 34 15.68 -2.25 25.20
N MET A 35 15.04 -1.94 24.07
CA MET A 35 15.61 -1.19 22.96
C MET A 35 14.89 0.14 22.75
N LYS A 36 15.60 1.14 22.18
CA LYS A 36 15.00 2.39 21.75
C LYS A 36 14.40 2.24 20.35
N LEU A 37 13.10 2.49 20.19
CA LEU A 37 12.49 2.58 18.87
C LEU A 37 12.96 3.84 18.13
N VAL A 38 13.41 3.65 16.89
CA VAL A 38 13.59 4.71 15.90
C VAL A 38 12.77 4.33 14.67
N ILE A 39 11.86 5.22 14.27
CA ILE A 39 11.02 5.04 13.08
C ILE A 39 11.63 5.86 11.94
N VAL A 40 11.79 5.23 10.78
CA VAL A 40 12.29 5.84 9.55
C VAL A 40 11.22 5.73 8.47
N ASP A 41 10.71 6.87 8.03
CA ASP A 41 9.83 6.97 6.86
C ASP A 41 10.66 6.92 5.58
N THR A 42 10.31 6.00 4.67
CA THR A 42 11.04 5.70 3.44
C THR A 42 10.08 5.17 2.37
N GLU A 43 10.55 5.08 1.13
CA GLU A 43 9.77 4.48 0.04
C GLU A 43 9.54 2.98 0.30
N PHE A 44 8.32 2.49 0.09
CA PHE A 44 7.92 1.10 0.42
C PHE A 44 8.85 0.05 -0.20
N GLY A 45 9.17 0.17 -1.50
CA GLY A 45 10.08 -0.74 -2.20
C GLY A 45 11.51 -0.78 -1.64
N SER A 46 11.94 0.25 -0.90
CA SER A 46 13.27 0.31 -0.29
C SER A 46 13.39 -0.45 1.04
N ILE A 47 12.27 -0.81 1.67
CA ILE A 47 12.24 -1.38 3.03
C ILE A 47 12.97 -2.72 3.07
N ILE A 48 12.65 -3.64 2.15
CA ILE A 48 13.22 -4.99 2.12
C ILE A 48 14.75 -4.93 1.96
N GLY A 49 15.25 -4.16 0.99
CA GLY A 49 16.69 -3.98 0.80
C GLY A 49 17.37 -3.33 2.00
N GLY A 50 16.70 -2.37 2.66
CA GLY A 50 17.20 -1.75 3.89
C GLY A 50 17.31 -2.73 5.06
N VAL A 51 16.35 -3.65 5.21
CA VAL A 51 16.42 -4.71 6.24
C VAL A 51 17.51 -5.72 5.89
N GLN A 52 17.57 -6.17 4.63
CA GLN A 52 18.55 -7.17 4.18
C GLN A 52 20.00 -6.69 4.36
N THR A 53 20.26 -5.39 4.20
CA THR A 53 21.59 -4.78 4.39
C THR A 53 21.90 -4.42 5.84
N GLY A 54 20.96 -4.61 6.76
CA GLY A 54 21.11 -4.21 8.17
C GLY A 54 21.04 -2.69 8.39
N LYS A 55 20.61 -1.91 7.39
CA LYS A 55 20.33 -0.47 7.55
C LYS A 55 19.16 -0.25 8.52
N TYR A 56 18.19 -1.15 8.50
CA TYR A 56 17.04 -1.16 9.40
C TYR A 56 16.95 -2.51 10.10
N ASP A 57 16.67 -2.52 11.40
CA ASP A 57 16.51 -3.77 12.15
C ASP A 57 15.21 -4.52 11.78
N MET A 58 14.19 -3.80 11.35
CA MET A 58 12.90 -4.35 10.93
C MET A 58 12.13 -3.38 10.03
N GLY A 59 11.25 -3.92 9.20
CA GLY A 59 10.25 -3.16 8.44
C GLY A 59 8.83 -3.50 8.93
N MET A 60 7.98 -2.49 9.10
CA MET A 60 6.54 -2.66 9.34
C MET A 60 5.84 -1.58 8.52
N ALA A 61 5.11 -2.02 7.49
CA ALA A 61 4.45 -1.14 6.53
C ALA A 61 3.29 -1.86 5.83
N GLY A 62 2.44 -2.55 6.60
CA GLY A 62 1.37 -3.40 6.04
C GLY A 62 1.87 -4.45 5.03
N MET A 63 3.11 -4.92 5.16
CA MET A 63 3.80 -5.65 4.10
C MET A 63 3.24 -7.08 3.93
N THR A 64 2.57 -7.32 2.81
CA THR A 64 2.09 -8.66 2.45
C THR A 64 3.24 -9.67 2.40
N VAL A 65 3.08 -10.83 3.04
CA VAL A 65 3.99 -11.97 2.91
C VAL A 65 3.82 -12.57 1.52
N THR A 66 4.91 -12.65 0.75
CA THR A 66 4.94 -13.32 -0.56
C THR A 66 6.14 -14.25 -0.63
N GLU A 67 6.09 -15.26 -1.50
CA GLU A 67 7.20 -16.20 -1.70
C GLU A 67 8.49 -15.48 -2.11
N GLU A 68 8.39 -14.48 -2.98
CA GLU A 68 9.53 -13.67 -3.42
C GLU A 68 10.15 -12.89 -2.25
N ARG A 69 9.33 -12.25 -1.42
CA ARG A 69 9.82 -11.48 -0.26
C ARG A 69 10.47 -12.41 0.78
N LEU A 70 9.93 -13.62 0.97
CA LEU A 70 10.48 -14.65 1.85
C LEU A 70 11.88 -15.15 1.42
N GLN A 71 12.23 -15.02 0.14
CA GLN A 71 13.59 -15.31 -0.32
C GLN A 71 14.60 -14.25 0.12
N SER A 72 14.14 -13.03 0.42
CA SER A 72 14.98 -11.88 0.73
C SER A 72 15.08 -11.58 2.24
N ILE A 73 13.97 -11.74 2.97
CA ILE A 73 13.86 -11.44 4.41
C ILE A 73 12.97 -12.45 5.13
N ASN A 74 13.15 -12.56 6.45
CA ASN A 74 12.24 -13.29 7.31
C ASN A 74 11.01 -12.43 7.67
N PHE A 75 9.86 -13.07 7.84
CA PHE A 75 8.64 -12.44 8.35
C PHE A 75 8.32 -12.93 9.76
N SER A 76 7.64 -12.08 10.54
CA SER A 76 7.05 -12.46 11.82
C SER A 76 5.83 -13.38 11.61
N THR A 77 5.19 -13.78 12.71
CA THR A 77 3.78 -14.18 12.65
C THR A 77 2.95 -13.02 12.10
N THR A 78 2.01 -13.31 11.20
CA THR A 78 1.15 -12.29 10.61
C THR A 78 0.23 -11.67 11.67
N TYR A 79 0.01 -10.36 11.57
CA TYR A 79 -0.83 -9.60 12.51
C TYR A 79 -2.07 -8.98 11.85
N ALA A 80 -2.16 -9.03 10.52
CA ALA A 80 -3.29 -8.53 9.75
C ALA A 80 -3.53 -9.39 8.50
N THR A 81 -4.76 -9.34 7.98
CA THR A 81 -5.14 -9.96 6.71
C THR A 81 -5.39 -8.85 5.69
N GLY A 82 -4.54 -8.75 4.67
CA GLY A 82 -4.71 -7.82 3.56
C GLY A 82 -5.72 -8.32 2.54
N VAL A 83 -6.58 -7.42 2.05
CA VAL A 83 -7.53 -7.66 0.95
C VAL A 83 -7.43 -6.46 0.02
N GLN A 84 -7.06 -6.67 -1.24
CA GLN A 84 -7.07 -5.60 -2.25
C GLN A 84 -8.51 -5.22 -2.61
N VAL A 85 -8.77 -3.92 -2.69
CA VAL A 85 -10.06 -3.37 -3.13
C VAL A 85 -9.84 -2.27 -4.17
N VAL A 86 -10.91 -1.91 -4.85
CA VAL A 86 -10.92 -0.83 -5.84
C VAL A 86 -11.65 0.38 -5.26
N ILE A 87 -10.99 1.54 -5.25
CA ILE A 87 -11.60 2.84 -4.97
C ILE A 87 -11.94 3.49 -6.30
N VAL A 88 -13.17 4.00 -6.41
CA VAL A 88 -13.66 4.74 -7.58
C VAL A 88 -14.40 5.99 -7.11
N PRO A 89 -14.54 7.03 -7.95
CA PRO A 89 -15.34 8.21 -7.62
C PRO A 89 -16.82 7.85 -7.49
N GLU A 90 -17.57 8.64 -6.72
CA GLU A 90 -19.02 8.52 -6.64
C GLU A 90 -19.65 8.67 -8.05
N GLY A 91 -20.55 7.75 -8.42
CA GLY A 91 -21.18 7.75 -9.74
C GLY A 91 -20.31 7.22 -10.89
N SER A 92 -19.16 6.61 -10.59
CA SER A 92 -18.31 5.94 -11.59
C SER A 92 -19.08 4.86 -12.37
N GLU A 93 -18.75 4.70 -13.65
CA GLU A 93 -19.23 3.58 -14.49
C GLU A 93 -18.61 2.23 -14.07
N ILE A 94 -17.56 2.24 -13.24
CA ILE A 94 -16.90 1.04 -12.74
C ILE A 94 -17.66 0.56 -11.49
N ALA A 95 -18.63 -0.34 -11.69
CA ALA A 95 -19.43 -0.92 -10.61
C ALA A 95 -18.90 -2.28 -10.13
N THR A 96 -18.14 -2.95 -11.00
CA THR A 96 -17.57 -4.28 -10.76
C THR A 96 -16.11 -4.34 -11.21
N VAL A 97 -15.41 -5.39 -10.81
CA VAL A 97 -14.04 -5.66 -11.29
C VAL A 97 -14.04 -5.90 -12.80
N ASP A 98 -15.06 -6.56 -13.36
CA ASP A 98 -15.17 -6.80 -14.80
C ASP A 98 -15.27 -5.48 -15.60
N ASP A 99 -15.93 -4.46 -15.04
CA ASP A 99 -15.98 -3.13 -15.66
C ASP A 99 -14.58 -2.47 -15.69
N LEU A 100 -13.81 -2.61 -14.60
CA LEU A 100 -12.44 -2.11 -14.51
C LEU A 100 -11.53 -2.82 -15.52
N LEU A 101 -11.72 -4.13 -15.66
CA LEU A 101 -10.93 -5.00 -16.53
C LEU A 101 -11.45 -5.04 -17.97
N ASN A 102 -12.30 -4.10 -18.38
CA ASN A 102 -12.74 -3.99 -19.76
C ASN A 102 -11.66 -3.30 -20.62
N PRO A 103 -11.00 -4.03 -21.55
CA PRO A 103 -9.91 -3.45 -22.35
C PRO A 103 -10.38 -2.37 -23.32
N GLU A 104 -11.68 -2.30 -23.66
CA GLU A 104 -12.23 -1.27 -24.54
C GLU A 104 -12.34 0.10 -23.84
N LYS A 105 -12.42 0.11 -22.50
CA LYS A 105 -12.51 1.33 -21.70
C LYS A 105 -11.14 1.96 -21.44
N ASN A 106 -10.09 1.13 -21.40
CA ASN A 106 -8.70 1.56 -21.21
C ASN A 106 -8.49 2.46 -19.97
N TYR A 107 -9.11 2.06 -18.86
CA TYR A 107 -9.04 2.79 -17.59
C TYR A 107 -7.61 2.85 -17.07
N LYS A 108 -7.23 4.00 -16.49
CA LYS A 108 -5.96 4.16 -15.78
C LYS A 108 -6.13 3.81 -14.31
N VAL A 109 -5.26 2.96 -13.78
CA VAL A 109 -5.32 2.50 -12.39
C VAL A 109 -4.16 3.05 -11.60
N GLY A 110 -4.45 3.81 -10.56
CA GLY A 110 -3.47 4.27 -9.58
C GLY A 110 -3.13 3.18 -8.59
N VAL A 111 -1.84 2.99 -8.33
CA VAL A 111 -1.33 2.06 -7.31
C VAL A 111 -0.18 2.70 -6.55
N GLN A 112 0.07 2.23 -5.32
CA GLN A 112 1.34 2.49 -4.66
C GLN A 112 2.39 1.52 -5.21
N GLN A 113 3.54 2.04 -5.64
CA GLN A 113 4.61 1.28 -6.28
C GLN A 113 5.10 0.13 -5.40
N ASP A 114 5.43 -1.00 -6.02
CA ASP A 114 6.02 -2.23 -5.43
C ASP A 114 5.09 -2.96 -4.45
N THR A 115 3.83 -2.51 -4.30
CA THR A 115 2.80 -3.20 -3.52
C THR A 115 2.25 -4.39 -4.28
N THR A 116 1.51 -5.27 -3.58
CA THR A 116 0.82 -6.39 -4.21
C THR A 116 -0.29 -5.91 -5.16
N GLY A 117 -0.91 -4.76 -4.89
CA GLY A 117 -1.84 -4.11 -5.82
C GLY A 117 -1.17 -3.68 -7.13
N ASP A 118 0.03 -3.10 -7.07
CA ASP A 118 0.84 -2.79 -8.26
C ASP A 118 1.17 -4.04 -9.07
N ILE A 119 1.75 -5.05 -8.41
CA ILE A 119 2.13 -6.31 -9.06
C ILE A 119 0.94 -6.96 -9.77
N TYR A 120 -0.21 -7.02 -9.09
CA TYR A 120 -1.42 -7.62 -9.64
C TYR A 120 -1.97 -6.81 -10.82
N MET A 121 -2.14 -5.49 -10.67
CA MET A 121 -2.72 -4.66 -11.72
C MET A 121 -1.81 -4.51 -12.95
N SER A 122 -0.51 -4.73 -12.80
CA SER A 122 0.46 -4.72 -13.90
C SER A 122 0.37 -5.95 -14.80
N SER A 123 -0.29 -7.02 -14.35
CA SER A 123 -0.52 -8.22 -15.16
C SER A 123 -1.49 -7.94 -16.31
N SER A 124 -1.53 -8.83 -17.29
CA SER A 124 -2.40 -8.66 -18.47
C SER A 124 -3.88 -8.74 -18.10
N TYR A 125 -4.75 -8.27 -18.98
CA TYR A 125 -6.21 -8.46 -18.83
C TYR A 125 -6.60 -9.94 -18.74
N GLU A 126 -5.86 -10.85 -19.39
CA GLU A 126 -6.12 -12.30 -19.31
C GLU A 126 -5.79 -12.85 -17.91
N ASP A 127 -4.86 -12.22 -17.21
CA ASP A 127 -4.42 -12.58 -15.86
C ASP A 127 -5.15 -11.78 -14.75
N GLY A 128 -6.11 -10.93 -15.13
CA GLY A 128 -6.92 -10.13 -14.21
C GLY A 128 -6.35 -8.76 -13.84
N GLY A 129 -5.28 -8.30 -14.50
CA GLY A 129 -4.76 -6.94 -14.38
C GLY A 129 -5.21 -6.02 -15.53
N VAL A 130 -4.69 -4.79 -15.59
CA VAL A 130 -4.99 -3.82 -16.68
C VAL A 130 -3.83 -3.65 -17.67
N GLY A 131 -2.74 -4.37 -17.46
CA GLY A 131 -1.47 -4.23 -18.16
C GLY A 131 -0.66 -3.04 -17.69
N GLU A 132 0.67 -3.16 -17.78
CA GLU A 132 1.62 -2.16 -17.31
C GLU A 132 1.37 -0.75 -17.89
N ASP A 133 0.95 -0.65 -19.16
CA ASP A 133 0.66 0.64 -19.82
C ASP A 133 -0.51 1.40 -19.16
N ASN A 134 -1.39 0.71 -18.42
CA ASN A 134 -2.56 1.28 -17.76
C ASN A 134 -2.39 1.46 -16.25
N VAL A 135 -1.27 1.01 -15.69
CA VAL A 135 -0.90 1.26 -14.30
C VAL A 135 -0.17 2.59 -14.18
N VAL A 136 -0.61 3.41 -13.23
CA VAL A 136 0.08 4.65 -12.85
C VAL A 136 0.58 4.50 -11.42
N ARG A 137 1.89 4.45 -11.27
CA ARG A 137 2.56 4.17 -9.99
C ARG A 137 2.83 5.46 -9.23
N TYR A 138 2.53 5.44 -7.94
CA TYR A 138 2.77 6.54 -6.99
C TYR A 138 3.63 6.05 -5.83
N LYS A 139 4.29 6.98 -5.13
CA LYS A 139 5.16 6.61 -4.00
C LYS A 139 4.37 6.25 -2.75
N THR A 140 3.16 6.80 -2.63
CA THR A 140 2.27 6.60 -1.48
C THR A 140 0.84 6.31 -1.95
N GLY A 141 0.06 5.61 -1.11
CA GLY A 141 -1.37 5.43 -1.33
C GLY A 141 -2.12 6.77 -1.42
N ASN A 142 -1.72 7.75 -0.60
CA ASN A 142 -2.31 9.09 -0.61
C ASN A 142 -2.13 9.78 -1.97
N GLU A 143 -0.93 9.75 -2.58
CA GLU A 143 -0.70 10.31 -3.91
C GLU A 143 -1.59 9.67 -4.98
N ALA A 144 -1.79 8.34 -4.92
CA ALA A 144 -2.70 7.63 -5.83
C ALA A 144 -4.15 8.10 -5.65
N VAL A 145 -4.61 8.28 -4.41
CA VAL A 145 -5.95 8.80 -4.11
C VAL A 145 -6.10 10.26 -4.56
N GLN A 146 -5.09 11.12 -4.38
CA GLN A 146 -5.14 12.49 -4.91
C GLN A 146 -5.21 12.53 -6.45
N ALA A 147 -4.58 11.56 -7.12
CA ALA A 147 -4.72 11.42 -8.56
C ALA A 147 -6.13 10.98 -8.99
N LEU A 148 -6.80 10.14 -8.20
CA LEU A 148 -8.19 9.75 -8.42
C LEU A 148 -9.13 10.95 -8.31
N LEU A 149 -8.99 11.73 -7.23
CA LEU A 149 -9.80 12.93 -6.99
C LEU A 149 -9.65 13.99 -8.07
N THR A 150 -8.49 14.04 -8.74
CA THR A 150 -8.23 14.96 -9.85
C THR A 150 -8.53 14.35 -11.23
N GLY A 151 -9.09 13.14 -11.28
CA GLY A 151 -9.46 12.45 -12.52
C GLY A 151 -8.28 11.99 -13.38
N LYS A 152 -7.06 11.96 -12.83
CA LYS A 152 -5.86 11.48 -13.55
C LYS A 152 -5.84 9.96 -13.70
N VAL A 153 -6.47 9.26 -12.76
CA VAL A 153 -6.73 7.82 -12.80
C VAL A 153 -8.22 7.58 -12.60
N SER A 154 -8.72 6.48 -13.15
CA SER A 154 -10.14 6.09 -13.10
C SER A 154 -10.48 5.29 -11.86
N ALA A 155 -9.48 4.61 -11.29
CA ALA A 155 -9.59 3.82 -10.07
C ALA A 155 -8.25 3.80 -9.32
N VAL A 156 -8.30 3.47 -8.03
CA VAL A 156 -7.12 3.14 -7.22
C VAL A 156 -7.28 1.74 -6.65
N VAL A 157 -6.24 0.91 -6.76
CA VAL A 157 -6.20 -0.42 -6.13
C VAL A 157 -5.27 -0.38 -4.94
N ILE A 158 -5.81 -0.69 -3.76
CA ILE A 158 -5.12 -0.59 -2.48
C ILE A 158 -5.80 -1.53 -1.45
N ASP A 159 -5.08 -1.87 -0.38
CA ASP A 159 -5.60 -2.69 0.72
C ASP A 159 -6.86 -2.08 1.36
N GLN A 160 -7.77 -2.94 1.82
CA GLN A 160 -9.11 -2.59 2.27
C GLN A 160 -9.14 -1.57 3.41
N GLU A 161 -8.31 -1.74 4.45
CA GLU A 161 -8.33 -0.83 5.60
C GLU A 161 -7.83 0.58 5.22
N PRO A 162 -6.72 0.73 4.49
CA PRO A 162 -6.36 2.00 3.87
C PRO A 162 -7.42 2.57 2.95
N ALA A 163 -8.06 1.75 2.11
CA ALA A 163 -9.13 2.22 1.25
C ALA A 163 -10.27 2.85 2.05
N LYS A 164 -10.73 2.18 3.12
CA LYS A 164 -11.76 2.73 4.01
C LYS A 164 -11.32 4.05 4.65
N ALA A 165 -10.08 4.13 5.12
CA ALA A 165 -9.55 5.34 5.73
C ALA A 165 -9.47 6.52 4.74
N TYR A 166 -9.03 6.25 3.50
CA TYR A 166 -8.98 7.27 2.46
C TYR A 166 -10.38 7.71 2.02
N VAL A 167 -11.31 6.78 1.81
CA VAL A 167 -12.70 7.11 1.45
C VAL A 167 -13.38 7.91 2.57
N ALA A 168 -13.15 7.57 3.84
CA ALA A 168 -13.77 8.30 4.95
C ALA A 168 -13.29 9.76 5.11
N THR A 169 -12.11 10.09 4.56
CA THR A 169 -11.47 11.40 4.70
C THR A 169 -11.55 12.27 3.45
N ASN A 170 -12.07 11.74 2.34
CA ASN A 170 -12.22 12.43 1.07
C ASN A 170 -13.69 12.37 0.61
N ASN A 171 -14.18 13.47 0.02
CA ASN A 171 -15.54 13.52 -0.54
C ASN A 171 -15.49 13.39 -2.07
N GLY A 172 -16.46 12.68 -2.65
CA GLY A 172 -16.59 12.43 -4.09
C GLY A 172 -16.23 11.00 -4.47
#